data_AF-A0A177EZL1-F1
#
_entry.id   AF-A0A177EZL1-F1
#
_cell.length_a   1.000
_cell.length_b   1.000
_cell.length_c   1.000
_cell.angle_alpha   90.00
_cell.angle_beta   90.00
_cell.angle_gamma   90.00
#
_symmetry.space_group_name_H-M   'P 1'
#
loop_
_entity.id
_entity.type
_entity.pdbx_description
1 polymer ?
#
loop_
_entity_poly.entity_id
_entity_poly.type
_entity_poly.pdbx_seq_one_letter_code
_entity_poly.pdbx_strand_id
1 'polypeptide(L)'
;MDVDHSYTQLFLCKTAPLLSSTRKWRHFWQSIVPQVAWANPSVHHAMIAVAATFDSYISGIDHTVLILERRSQAVRAFTTQPPSWDVALIVCRLFSAMAQCNEDFTAAMAHMKSGENILREATRNEHTGSEIVRLMAATFFGLSADTNNDISVMDRFPPSKRRACLELKVIGADYARLIRRIAQLRLQDVDTPTMGFLSVAFTTMNQAISSAMYPDLLVFSEDDGVVPAAEVRTKLVREDSLVTMDELIIMYPCLCYELEHYLDGIATGTGIPMASSLNDLKKRLRVLVDNYVVQASEIEPRMTAGTFWLDDWGVPGCLMHRHLDRPQTGVSPCLGQEGVGAGPEDQDPVLRERREYYHEHVCQYRSGFMC
;
A
#
# COMPACT_ATOMS: atom_id res chain seq x y z
N MET A 1 29.92 -18.74 -16.05
CA MET A 1 28.97 -18.81 -14.91
C MET A 1 27.57 -18.72 -15.48
N ASP A 2 26.66 -19.57 -15.02
CA ASP A 2 25.28 -19.60 -15.47
C ASP A 2 24.58 -18.26 -15.12
N VAL A 3 24.00 -17.60 -16.11
CA VAL A 3 23.33 -16.29 -15.97
C VAL A 3 22.24 -16.38 -14.90
N ASP A 4 21.51 -17.48 -14.88
CA ASP A 4 20.43 -17.69 -13.92
C ASP A 4 20.95 -17.79 -12.48
N HIS A 5 22.10 -18.42 -12.29
CA HIS A 5 22.75 -18.51 -10.98
C HIS A 5 23.18 -17.13 -10.47
N SER A 6 23.82 -16.32 -11.32
CA SER A 6 24.27 -14.97 -10.97
C SER A 6 23.09 -14.06 -10.58
N TYR A 7 22.01 -14.07 -11.35
CA TYR A 7 20.84 -13.23 -11.05
C TYR A 7 19.99 -13.75 -9.90
N THR A 8 20.00 -15.06 -9.63
CA THR A 8 19.42 -15.61 -8.40
C THR A 8 20.18 -15.11 -7.18
N GLN A 9 21.52 -15.14 -7.21
CA GLN A 9 22.35 -14.59 -6.13
C GLN A 9 22.14 -13.08 -5.97
N LEU A 10 22.07 -12.34 -7.08
CA LEU A 10 21.77 -10.91 -7.06
C LEU A 10 20.41 -10.63 -6.42
N PHE A 11 19.39 -11.44 -6.76
CA PHE A 11 18.07 -11.31 -6.17
C PHE A 11 18.12 -11.44 -4.66
N LEU A 12 18.74 -12.51 -4.15
CA LEU A 12 18.83 -12.80 -2.72
C LEU A 12 19.61 -11.72 -1.95
N CYS A 13 20.77 -11.31 -2.47
CA CYS A 13 21.68 -10.44 -1.75
C CYS A 13 21.36 -8.95 -1.90
N LYS A 14 20.76 -8.54 -3.02
CA LYS A 14 20.51 -7.12 -3.31
C LYS A 14 19.04 -6.83 -3.53
N THR A 15 18.34 -7.54 -4.41
CA THR A 15 16.95 -7.20 -4.77
C THR A 15 15.94 -7.43 -3.64
N ALA A 16 15.94 -8.61 -3.03
CA ALA A 16 14.99 -8.97 -1.97
C ALA A 16 15.05 -8.02 -0.76
N PRO A 17 16.24 -7.61 -0.25
CA PRO A 17 16.33 -6.55 0.75
C PRO A 17 15.62 -5.24 0.35
N LEU A 18 15.68 -4.84 -0.92
CA LEU A 18 15.03 -3.59 -1.40
C LEU A 18 13.51 -3.70 -1.36
N LEU A 19 12.99 -4.86 -1.76
CA LEU A 19 11.56 -5.15 -1.78
C LEU A 19 10.97 -5.36 -0.37
N SER A 20 11.83 -5.48 0.65
CA SER A 20 11.42 -5.82 2.02
C SER A 20 11.42 -4.60 2.94
N SER A 21 10.27 -4.22 3.46
CA SER A 21 10.16 -3.14 4.46
C SER A 21 9.94 -3.67 5.88
N THR A 22 9.13 -4.72 6.05
CA THR A 22 8.86 -5.35 7.35
C THR A 22 9.54 -6.71 7.48
N ARG A 23 9.60 -7.24 8.71
CA ARG A 23 10.12 -8.61 8.97
C ARG A 23 9.36 -9.68 8.18
N LYS A 24 8.03 -9.58 8.08
CA LYS A 24 7.19 -10.54 7.33
C LYS A 24 7.54 -10.52 5.84
N TRP A 25 7.69 -9.33 5.25
CA TRP A 25 8.08 -9.17 3.86
C TRP A 25 9.53 -9.57 3.58
N ARG A 26 10.43 -9.35 4.54
CA ARG A 26 11.81 -9.86 4.46
C ARG A 26 11.85 -11.38 4.33
N HIS A 27 11.11 -12.07 5.19
CA HIS A 27 11.00 -13.53 5.11
C HIS A 27 10.38 -13.97 3.78
N PHE A 28 9.33 -13.30 3.33
CA PHE A 28 8.69 -13.60 2.05
C PHE A 28 9.66 -13.48 0.87
N TRP A 29 10.35 -12.34 0.72
CA TRP A 29 11.24 -12.10 -0.41
C TRP A 29 12.54 -12.90 -0.36
N GLN A 30 13.13 -13.09 0.83
CA GLN A 30 14.42 -13.76 0.96
C GLN A 30 14.31 -15.28 1.13
N SER A 31 13.16 -15.80 1.53
CA SER A 31 12.99 -17.24 1.81
C SER A 31 11.87 -17.86 0.98
N ILE A 32 10.65 -17.33 1.02
CA ILE A 32 9.49 -17.94 0.36
C ILE A 32 9.62 -17.87 -1.16
N VAL A 33 9.85 -16.68 -1.73
CA VAL A 33 9.95 -16.50 -3.19
C VAL A 33 11.03 -17.38 -3.82
N PRO A 34 12.26 -17.46 -3.27
CA PRO A 34 13.29 -18.37 -3.78
C PRO A 34 12.91 -19.86 -3.69
N GLN A 35 12.25 -20.29 -2.62
CA GLN A 35 11.78 -21.67 -2.48
C GLN A 35 10.70 -22.00 -3.53
N VAL A 36 9.78 -21.07 -3.79
CA VAL A 36 8.76 -21.23 -4.83
C VAL A 36 9.40 -21.20 -6.22
N ALA A 37 10.37 -20.30 -6.46
CA ALA A 37 11.12 -20.23 -7.71
C ALA A 37 11.82 -21.56 -8.04
N TRP A 38 12.38 -22.25 -7.03
CA TRP A 38 13.01 -23.55 -7.22
C TRP A 38 12.07 -24.60 -7.82
N ALA A 39 10.79 -24.56 -7.46
CA ALA A 39 9.78 -25.52 -7.91
C ALA A 39 8.92 -25.00 -9.08
N ASN A 40 8.90 -23.69 -9.34
CA ASN A 40 8.01 -23.07 -10.31
C ASN A 40 8.79 -22.21 -11.33
N PRO A 41 8.87 -22.64 -12.60
CA PRO A 41 9.60 -21.91 -13.63
C PRO A 41 9.07 -20.48 -13.89
N SER A 42 7.77 -20.24 -13.73
CA SER A 42 7.20 -18.89 -13.91
C SER A 42 7.76 -17.92 -12.89
N VAL A 43 7.76 -18.32 -11.61
CA VAL A 43 8.33 -17.52 -10.52
C VAL A 43 9.84 -17.37 -10.68
N HIS A 44 10.57 -18.43 -11.07
CA HIS A 44 12.00 -18.37 -11.32
C HIS A 44 12.38 -17.34 -12.38
N HIS A 45 11.75 -17.41 -13.55
CA HIS A 45 12.03 -16.48 -14.63
C HIS A 45 11.61 -15.04 -14.29
N ALA A 46 10.49 -14.86 -13.58
CA ALA A 46 10.05 -13.55 -13.12
C ALA A 46 11.06 -12.96 -12.12
N MET A 47 11.50 -13.74 -11.13
CA MET A 47 12.51 -13.35 -10.13
C MET A 47 13.81 -12.87 -10.78
N ILE A 48 14.30 -13.59 -11.79
CA ILE A 48 15.49 -13.19 -12.57
C ILE A 48 15.24 -11.90 -13.35
N ALA A 49 14.09 -11.76 -14.00
CA ALA A 49 13.74 -10.55 -14.75
C ALA A 49 13.71 -9.30 -13.83
N VAL A 50 13.17 -9.44 -12.62
CA VAL A 50 13.18 -8.38 -11.60
C VAL A 50 14.62 -8.04 -11.21
N ALA A 51 15.45 -9.03 -10.89
CA ALA A 51 16.86 -8.80 -10.52
C ALA A 51 17.65 -8.10 -11.64
N ALA A 52 17.46 -8.53 -12.89
CA ALA A 52 18.08 -7.91 -14.07
C ALA A 52 17.61 -6.48 -14.31
N THR A 53 16.35 -6.18 -14.02
CA THR A 53 15.81 -4.82 -14.09
C THR A 53 16.46 -3.91 -13.05
N PHE A 54 16.58 -4.37 -11.81
CA PHE A 54 17.31 -3.63 -10.77
C PHE A 54 18.79 -3.46 -11.09
N ASP A 55 19.46 -4.48 -11.64
CA ASP A 55 20.87 -4.36 -12.03
C ASP A 55 21.04 -3.32 -13.13
N SER A 56 20.13 -3.31 -14.11
CA SER A 56 20.15 -2.35 -15.22
C SER A 56 19.96 -0.92 -14.72
N TYR A 57 19.02 -0.74 -13.77
CA TYR A 57 18.75 0.52 -13.11
C TYR A 57 19.96 1.03 -12.31
N ILE A 58 20.58 0.17 -11.48
CA ILE A 58 21.68 0.57 -10.57
C ILE A 58 23.01 0.76 -11.32
N SER A 59 23.34 -0.17 -12.22
CA SER A 59 24.63 -0.16 -12.95
C SER A 59 24.64 0.79 -14.14
N GLY A 60 23.46 1.15 -14.67
CA GLY A 60 23.30 1.87 -15.93
C GLY A 60 23.61 1.02 -17.18
N ILE A 61 23.88 -0.27 -17.03
CA ILE A 61 24.10 -1.21 -18.13
C ILE A 61 22.74 -1.66 -18.67
N ASP A 62 22.56 -1.62 -19.99
CA ASP A 62 21.31 -2.06 -20.61
C ASP A 62 21.19 -3.60 -20.59
N HIS A 63 20.19 -4.11 -19.86
CA HIS A 63 19.86 -5.54 -19.81
C HIS A 63 18.52 -5.86 -20.49
N THR A 64 18.00 -4.96 -21.33
CA THR A 64 16.66 -5.07 -21.95
C THR A 64 16.41 -6.42 -22.60
N VAL A 65 17.38 -6.97 -23.35
CA VAL A 65 17.23 -8.26 -24.03
C VAL A 65 16.99 -9.40 -23.03
N LEU A 66 17.80 -9.47 -21.97
CA LEU A 66 17.68 -10.49 -20.92
C LEU A 66 16.34 -10.34 -20.17
N ILE A 67 15.97 -9.11 -19.83
CA ILE A 67 14.73 -8.80 -19.11
C ILE A 67 13.52 -9.26 -19.94
N LEU A 68 13.48 -8.91 -21.24
CA LEU A 68 12.40 -9.32 -22.14
C LEU A 68 12.33 -10.83 -22.34
N GLU A 69 13.48 -11.50 -22.48
CA GLU A 69 13.55 -12.96 -22.62
C GLU A 69 12.98 -13.65 -21.37
N ARG A 70 13.48 -13.29 -20.18
CA ARG A 70 13.06 -13.91 -18.91
C ARG A 70 11.61 -13.58 -18.58
N ARG A 71 11.14 -12.35 -18.83
CA ARG A 71 9.71 -12.00 -18.72
C ARG A 71 8.85 -12.87 -19.64
N SER A 72 9.25 -13.05 -20.90
CA SER A 72 8.50 -13.87 -21.86
C SER A 72 8.44 -15.33 -21.45
N GLN A 73 9.54 -15.88 -20.93
CA GLN A 73 9.59 -17.24 -20.38
C GLN A 73 8.70 -17.38 -19.14
N ALA A 74 8.70 -16.39 -18.24
CA ALA A 74 7.83 -16.38 -17.06
C ALA A 74 6.35 -16.43 -17.46
N VAL A 75 5.93 -15.61 -18.42
CA VAL A 75 4.55 -15.59 -18.95
C VAL A 75 4.20 -16.91 -19.62
N ARG A 76 5.10 -17.45 -20.46
CA ARG A 76 4.87 -18.75 -21.12
C ARG A 76 4.70 -19.88 -20.10
N ALA A 77 5.55 -19.93 -19.09
CA ALA A 77 5.46 -20.91 -18.00
C ALA A 77 4.17 -20.73 -17.19
N PHE A 78 3.74 -19.49 -16.97
CA PHE A 78 2.49 -19.17 -16.27
C PHE A 78 1.26 -19.68 -17.03
N THR A 79 1.25 -19.60 -18.36
CA THR A 79 0.11 -19.98 -19.18
C THR A 79 0.08 -21.46 -19.53
N THR A 80 1.14 -22.22 -19.26
CA THR A 80 1.20 -23.64 -19.65
C THR A 80 0.32 -24.53 -18.78
N GLN A 81 0.09 -24.15 -17.52
CA GLN A 81 -0.78 -24.85 -16.58
C GLN A 81 -1.48 -23.83 -15.69
N PRO A 82 -2.71 -24.10 -15.20
CA PRO A 82 -3.36 -23.24 -14.23
C PRO A 82 -2.48 -23.05 -12.99
N PRO A 83 -2.02 -21.83 -12.69
CA PRO A 83 -1.17 -21.58 -11.53
C PRO A 83 -1.99 -21.70 -10.25
N SER A 84 -1.35 -22.07 -9.14
CA SER A 84 -1.97 -21.90 -7.82
C SER A 84 -2.17 -20.41 -7.53
N TRP A 85 -3.12 -20.10 -6.63
CA TRP A 85 -3.36 -18.73 -6.18
C TRP A 85 -2.06 -18.07 -5.68
N ASP A 86 -1.26 -18.79 -4.89
CA ASP A 86 0.02 -18.30 -4.36
C ASP A 86 1.00 -17.92 -5.47
N VAL A 87 1.17 -18.79 -6.48
CA VAL A 87 2.05 -18.52 -7.63
C VAL A 87 1.56 -17.29 -8.39
N ALA A 88 0.25 -17.17 -8.63
CA ALA A 88 -0.34 -16.04 -9.32
C ALA A 88 -0.12 -14.71 -8.60
N LEU A 89 -0.27 -14.70 -7.27
CA LEU A 89 -0.02 -13.53 -6.44
C LEU A 89 1.46 -13.15 -6.41
N ILE A 90 2.37 -14.13 -6.27
CA ILE A 90 3.82 -13.91 -6.33
C ILE A 90 4.22 -13.27 -7.66
N VAL A 91 3.74 -13.82 -8.79
CA VAL A 91 4.07 -13.31 -10.13
C VAL A 91 3.52 -11.89 -10.32
N CYS A 92 2.29 -11.60 -9.86
CA CYS A 92 1.74 -10.24 -9.89
C CYS A 92 2.62 -9.26 -9.12
N ARG A 93 3.08 -9.63 -7.91
CA ARG A 93 3.92 -8.76 -7.10
C ARG A 93 5.31 -8.55 -7.72
N LEU A 94 5.92 -9.59 -8.28
CA LEU A 94 7.21 -9.49 -8.99
C LEU A 94 7.10 -8.57 -10.21
N PHE A 95 6.07 -8.73 -11.05
CA PHE A 95 5.90 -7.86 -12.22
C PHE A 95 5.50 -6.44 -11.85
N SER A 96 4.76 -6.24 -10.75
CA SER A 96 4.51 -4.89 -10.23
C SER A 96 5.80 -4.20 -9.80
N ALA A 97 6.67 -4.91 -9.06
CA ALA A 97 7.98 -4.38 -8.64
C ALA A 97 8.89 -4.06 -9.84
N MET A 98 8.88 -4.91 -10.87
CA MET A 98 9.61 -4.67 -12.11
C MET A 98 9.10 -3.42 -12.85
N ALA A 99 7.78 -3.25 -12.93
CA ALA A 99 7.17 -2.08 -13.56
C ALA A 99 7.48 -0.79 -12.79
N GLN A 100 7.43 -0.83 -11.45
CA GLN A 100 7.85 0.27 -10.58
C GLN A 100 9.31 0.67 -10.80
N CYS A 101 10.21 -0.31 -10.91
CA CYS A 101 11.63 -0.04 -11.17
C CYS A 101 11.87 0.64 -12.53
N ASN A 102 10.96 0.45 -13.49
CA ASN A 102 10.99 1.10 -14.80
C ASN A 102 10.13 2.38 -14.86
N GLU A 103 9.60 2.84 -13.73
CA GLU A 103 8.69 4.00 -13.63
C GLU A 103 7.39 3.83 -14.45
N ASP A 104 7.04 2.60 -14.83
CA ASP A 104 5.76 2.28 -15.49
C ASP A 104 4.68 2.01 -14.43
N PHE A 105 4.26 3.08 -13.76
CA PHE A 105 3.25 3.01 -12.70
C PHE A 105 1.89 2.49 -13.20
N THR A 106 1.58 2.71 -14.48
CA THR A 106 0.36 2.19 -15.10
C THR A 106 0.38 0.67 -15.16
N ALA A 107 1.48 0.07 -15.65
CA ALA A 107 1.63 -1.38 -15.64
C ALA A 107 1.74 -1.95 -14.22
N ALA A 108 2.42 -1.25 -13.31
CA ALA A 108 2.49 -1.65 -11.90
C ALA A 108 1.10 -1.77 -11.29
N MET A 109 0.24 -0.77 -11.48
CA MET A 109 -1.14 -0.76 -11.01
C MET A 109 -2.00 -1.83 -11.68
N ALA A 110 -1.81 -2.11 -12.97
CA ALA A 110 -2.51 -3.19 -13.66
C ALA A 110 -2.19 -4.57 -13.04
N HIS A 111 -0.93 -4.80 -12.66
CA HIS A 111 -0.53 -6.01 -11.94
C HIS A 111 -1.10 -6.06 -10.52
N MET A 112 -1.13 -4.94 -9.79
CA MET A 112 -1.76 -4.91 -8.46
C MET A 112 -3.26 -5.21 -8.51
N LYS A 113 -3.98 -4.64 -9.50
CA LYS A 113 -5.40 -4.91 -9.72
C LYS A 113 -5.68 -6.35 -10.15
N SER A 114 -4.77 -6.95 -10.92
CA SER A 114 -4.86 -8.37 -11.25
C SER A 114 -4.71 -9.24 -10.00
N GLY A 115 -3.72 -8.94 -9.13
CA GLY A 115 -3.54 -9.62 -7.85
C GLY A 115 -4.75 -9.49 -6.92
N GLU A 116 -5.39 -8.31 -6.90
CA GLU A 116 -6.63 -8.10 -6.16
C GLU A 116 -7.78 -8.99 -6.66
N ASN A 117 -7.99 -9.07 -7.99
CA ASN A 117 -9.02 -9.94 -8.56
C ASN A 117 -8.76 -11.42 -8.22
N ILE A 118 -7.50 -11.85 -8.27
CA ILE A 118 -7.06 -13.20 -7.88
C ILE A 118 -7.38 -13.46 -6.40
N LEU A 119 -7.12 -12.50 -5.50
CA LEU A 119 -7.47 -12.65 -4.08
C LEU A 119 -8.97 -12.78 -3.85
N ARG A 120 -9.78 -11.98 -4.56
CA ARG A 120 -11.25 -12.06 -4.45
C ARG A 120 -11.73 -13.44 -4.91
N GLU A 121 -11.19 -13.95 -6.00
CA GLU A 121 -11.52 -15.28 -6.51
C GLU A 121 -11.06 -16.39 -5.55
N ALA A 122 -9.83 -16.31 -5.02
CA ALA A 122 -9.34 -17.24 -4.01
C ALA A 122 -10.25 -17.26 -2.76
N THR A 123 -10.73 -16.09 -2.33
CA THR A 123 -11.64 -15.95 -1.19
C THR A 123 -13.01 -16.59 -1.47
N ARG A 124 -13.56 -16.43 -2.67
CA ARG A 124 -14.82 -17.07 -3.08
C ARG A 124 -14.72 -18.59 -3.15
N ASN A 125 -13.52 -19.10 -3.44
CA ASN A 125 -13.20 -20.53 -3.45
C ASN A 125 -12.68 -21.04 -2.11
N GLU A 126 -12.89 -20.31 -1.00
CA GLU A 126 -12.51 -20.71 0.38
C GLU A 126 -11.00 -20.97 0.58
N HIS A 127 -10.13 -20.41 -0.27
CA HIS A 127 -8.67 -20.52 -0.15
C HIS A 127 -8.06 -19.44 0.79
N THR A 128 -8.70 -19.16 1.92
CA THR A 128 -8.26 -18.13 2.89
C THR A 128 -7.16 -18.61 3.84
N GLY A 129 -6.87 -19.92 3.86
CA GLY A 129 -5.86 -20.52 4.74
C GLY A 129 -4.40 -20.28 4.33
N SER A 130 -4.14 -19.87 3.08
CA SER A 130 -2.76 -19.62 2.61
C SER A 130 -2.12 -18.42 3.30
N GLU A 131 -0.91 -18.60 3.82
CA GLU A 131 -0.11 -17.53 4.40
C GLU A 131 0.29 -16.48 3.36
N ILE A 132 0.54 -16.88 2.11
CA ILE A 132 0.88 -15.96 1.01
C ILE A 132 -0.35 -15.11 0.67
N VAL A 133 -1.53 -15.72 0.56
CA VAL A 133 -2.78 -15.00 0.30
C VAL A 133 -3.04 -13.97 1.41
N ARG A 134 -2.90 -14.36 2.70
CA ARG A 134 -3.07 -13.45 3.84
C ARG A 134 -2.04 -12.32 3.87
N LEU A 135 -0.76 -12.62 3.63
CA LEU A 135 0.30 -11.62 3.58
C LEU A 135 0.05 -10.59 2.47
N MET A 136 -0.35 -11.06 1.30
CA MET A 136 -0.57 -10.21 0.11
C MET A 136 -1.86 -9.39 0.20
N ALA A 137 -2.83 -9.81 1.01
CA ALA A 137 -4.13 -9.18 1.13
C ALA A 137 -4.04 -7.70 1.52
N ALA A 138 -3.23 -7.37 2.52
CA ALA A 138 -3.07 -5.98 2.98
C ALA A 138 -2.56 -5.05 1.88
N THR A 139 -1.66 -5.56 1.03
CA THR A 139 -1.08 -4.80 -0.07
C THR A 139 -2.05 -4.69 -1.24
N PHE A 140 -2.67 -5.78 -1.70
CA PHE A 140 -3.57 -5.73 -2.86
C PHE A 140 -4.91 -5.05 -2.57
N PHE A 141 -5.51 -5.26 -1.38
CA PHE A 141 -6.75 -4.58 -1.01
C PHE A 141 -6.52 -3.13 -0.56
N GLY A 142 -5.38 -2.82 0.06
CA GLY A 142 -5.04 -1.44 0.44
C GLY A 142 -5.01 -0.48 -0.77
N LEU A 143 -4.77 -1.01 -1.98
CA LEU A 143 -4.67 -0.26 -3.23
C LEU A 143 -6.01 -0.06 -3.96
N SER A 144 -7.05 -0.80 -3.58
CA SER A 144 -8.30 -0.79 -4.33
C SER A 144 -9.25 0.30 -3.85
N ALA A 145 -9.40 1.31 -4.69
CA ALA A 145 -10.49 2.28 -4.58
C ALA A 145 -11.78 1.77 -5.23
N ASP A 146 -11.77 0.59 -5.84
CA ASP A 146 -12.87 0.14 -6.68
C ASP A 146 -14.04 -0.36 -5.83
N THR A 147 -15.11 0.43 -5.88
CA THR A 147 -16.49 0.15 -5.44
C THR A 147 -17.14 -0.98 -6.22
N ASN A 148 -16.40 -2.00 -6.63
CA ASN A 148 -17.00 -3.22 -7.08
C ASN A 148 -17.83 -3.76 -5.92
N ASN A 149 -19.16 -3.64 -6.08
CA ASN A 149 -20.14 -4.22 -5.20
C ASN A 149 -20.05 -5.71 -5.43
N ASP A 150 -19.12 -6.33 -4.71
CA ASP A 150 -19.17 -7.77 -4.55
C ASP A 150 -20.44 -8.07 -3.75
N ILE A 151 -21.55 -8.24 -4.47
CA ILE A 151 -22.89 -8.48 -3.93
C ILE A 151 -22.81 -9.66 -2.95
N SER A 152 -21.97 -10.66 -3.26
CA SER A 152 -21.74 -11.82 -2.41
C SER A 152 -21.10 -11.48 -1.06
N VAL A 153 -20.26 -10.44 -0.99
CA VAL A 153 -19.67 -9.96 0.26
C VAL A 153 -20.69 -9.11 1.02
N MET A 154 -21.44 -8.25 0.33
CA MET A 154 -22.48 -7.42 0.95
C MET A 154 -23.59 -8.26 1.58
N ASP A 155 -23.88 -9.43 1.01
CA ASP A 155 -24.88 -10.35 1.55
C ASP A 155 -24.49 -10.97 2.90
N ARG A 156 -23.19 -11.00 3.24
CA ARG A 156 -22.69 -11.47 4.54
C ARG A 156 -23.09 -10.52 5.67
N PHE A 157 -23.30 -9.24 5.38
CA PHE A 157 -23.68 -8.28 6.40
C PHE A 157 -25.19 -8.36 6.72
N PRO A 158 -25.57 -8.24 7.99
CA PRO A 158 -26.97 -8.06 8.39
C PRO A 158 -27.60 -6.88 7.65
N PRO A 159 -28.89 -6.96 7.24
CA PRO A 159 -29.56 -5.87 6.52
C PRO A 159 -29.44 -4.50 7.19
N SER A 160 -29.45 -4.45 8.52
CA SER A 160 -29.28 -3.23 9.31
C SER A 160 -27.92 -2.55 9.13
N LYS A 161 -26.88 -3.31 8.77
CA LYS A 161 -25.49 -2.83 8.59
C LYS A 161 -25.10 -2.62 7.14
N ARG A 162 -25.86 -3.15 6.18
CA ARG A 162 -25.57 -3.02 4.74
C ARG A 162 -25.51 -1.57 4.28
N ARG A 163 -26.45 -0.73 4.74
CA ARG A 163 -26.45 0.70 4.42
C ARG A 163 -25.15 1.37 4.90
N ALA A 164 -24.83 1.21 6.18
CA ALA A 164 -23.60 1.75 6.78
C ALA A 164 -22.34 1.32 6.00
N CYS A 165 -22.25 0.05 5.61
CA CYS A 165 -21.15 -0.45 4.79
C CYS A 165 -21.08 0.21 3.40
N LEU A 166 -22.22 0.41 2.74
CA LEU A 166 -22.27 1.09 1.44
C LEU A 166 -21.82 2.55 1.55
N GLU A 167 -22.25 3.26 2.59
CA GLU A 167 -21.85 4.65 2.83
C GLU A 167 -20.33 4.77 3.06
N LEU A 168 -19.74 3.88 3.87
CA LEU A 168 -18.29 3.83 4.04
C LEU A 168 -17.55 3.56 2.72
N LYS A 169 -18.08 2.66 1.87
CA LYS A 169 -17.49 2.41 0.54
C LYS A 169 -17.56 3.65 -0.35
N VAL A 170 -18.66 4.41 -0.31
CA VAL A 170 -18.81 5.66 -1.07
C VAL A 170 -17.78 6.68 -0.58
N ILE A 171 -17.69 6.91 0.73
CA ILE A 171 -16.70 7.82 1.34
C ILE A 171 -15.28 7.44 0.91
N GLY A 172 -14.89 6.16 1.04
CA GLY A 172 -13.55 5.69 0.68
C GLY A 172 -13.24 5.90 -0.82
N ALA A 173 -14.18 5.58 -1.70
CA ALA A 173 -13.98 5.75 -3.15
C ALA A 173 -13.95 7.22 -3.58
N ASP A 174 -14.76 8.07 -2.96
CA ASP A 174 -14.74 9.51 -3.18
C ASP A 174 -13.40 10.09 -2.76
N TYR A 175 -12.86 9.66 -1.63
CA TYR A 175 -11.57 10.12 -1.14
C TYR A 175 -10.46 9.65 -2.07
N ALA A 176 -10.52 8.40 -2.54
CA ALA A 176 -9.59 7.90 -3.54
C ALA A 176 -9.59 8.73 -4.84
N ARG A 177 -10.78 9.16 -5.30
CA ARG A 177 -10.89 10.04 -6.46
C ARG A 177 -10.26 11.40 -6.19
N LEU A 178 -10.46 11.97 -5.00
CA LEU A 178 -9.83 13.22 -4.59
C LEU A 178 -8.30 13.11 -4.58
N ILE A 179 -7.75 12.07 -3.94
CA ILE A 179 -6.30 11.88 -3.88
C ILE A 179 -5.69 11.68 -5.26
N ARG A 180 -6.33 10.90 -6.15
CA ARG A 180 -5.88 10.75 -7.55
C ARG A 180 -5.88 12.09 -8.30
N ARG A 181 -6.91 12.93 -8.12
CA ARG A 181 -6.93 14.27 -8.73
C ARG A 181 -5.78 15.13 -8.24
N ILE A 182 -5.50 15.10 -6.93
CA ILE A 182 -4.37 15.83 -6.32
C ILE A 182 -3.04 15.32 -6.89
N ALA A 183 -2.84 14.00 -6.92
CA ALA A 183 -1.62 13.40 -7.45
C ALA A 183 -1.38 13.74 -8.93
N GLN A 184 -2.38 13.55 -9.78
CA GLN A 184 -2.25 13.76 -11.23
C GLN A 184 -2.05 15.22 -11.63
N LEU A 185 -2.66 16.16 -10.91
CA LEU A 185 -2.68 17.56 -11.30
C LEU A 185 -1.60 18.40 -10.58
N ARG A 186 -1.08 17.95 -9.43
CA ARG A 186 -0.41 18.84 -8.46
C ARG A 186 0.73 18.21 -7.67
N LEU A 187 1.28 17.09 -8.13
CA LEU A 187 2.34 16.38 -7.39
C LEU A 187 3.56 17.26 -7.06
N GLN A 188 3.82 18.31 -7.85
CA GLN A 188 4.92 19.24 -7.63
C GLN A 188 4.60 20.40 -6.68
N ASP A 189 3.31 20.70 -6.45
CA ASP A 189 2.86 21.86 -5.66
C ASP A 189 2.53 21.49 -4.21
N VAL A 190 2.29 20.21 -3.93
CA VAL A 190 1.99 19.70 -2.59
C VAL A 190 3.24 19.13 -1.96
N ASP A 191 3.59 19.61 -0.76
CA ASP A 191 4.75 19.11 -0.04
C ASP A 191 4.62 17.61 0.29
N THR A 192 5.77 16.92 0.33
CA THR A 192 5.81 15.47 0.55
C THR A 192 5.18 15.03 1.89
N PRO A 193 5.40 15.71 3.02
CA PRO A 193 4.68 15.40 4.27
C PRO A 193 3.16 15.44 4.12
N THR A 194 2.61 16.43 3.43
CA THR A 194 1.17 16.56 3.18
C THR A 194 0.66 15.42 2.30
N MET A 195 1.33 15.09 1.19
CA MET A 195 0.95 13.94 0.37
C MET A 195 1.06 12.61 1.13
N GLY A 196 2.06 12.45 1.99
CA GLY A 196 2.20 11.28 2.85
C GLY A 196 1.04 11.17 3.83
N PHE A 197 0.66 12.27 4.49
CA PHE A 197 -0.49 12.32 5.39
C PHE A 197 -1.81 11.92 4.69
N LEU A 198 -2.05 12.47 3.50
CA LEU A 198 -3.22 12.14 2.69
C LEU A 198 -3.23 10.66 2.26
N SER A 199 -2.06 10.11 1.96
CA SER A 199 -1.91 8.69 1.61
C SER A 199 -2.17 7.79 2.81
N VAL A 200 -1.71 8.17 4.01
CA VAL A 200 -2.02 7.46 5.26
C VAL A 200 -3.52 7.39 5.49
N ALA A 201 -4.22 8.51 5.34
CA ALA A 201 -5.68 8.56 5.46
C ALA A 201 -6.37 7.61 4.45
N PHE A 202 -5.94 7.64 3.18
CA PHE A 202 -6.47 6.76 2.14
C PHE A 202 -6.27 5.28 2.45
N THR A 203 -5.02 4.86 2.72
CA THR A 203 -4.68 3.48 3.05
C THR A 203 -5.46 3.00 4.28
N THR A 204 -5.54 3.83 5.32
CA THR A 204 -6.25 3.49 6.57
C THR A 204 -7.73 3.19 6.31
N MET A 205 -8.42 4.05 5.54
CA MET A 205 -9.83 3.84 5.19
C MET A 205 -10.01 2.57 4.34
N ASN A 206 -9.15 2.35 3.34
CA ASN A 206 -9.22 1.16 2.49
C ASN A 206 -8.98 -0.13 3.27
N GLN A 207 -8.00 -0.15 4.17
CA GLN A 207 -7.70 -1.31 5.00
C GLN A 207 -8.81 -1.60 5.99
N ALA A 208 -9.43 -0.57 6.57
CA ALA A 208 -10.58 -0.73 7.46
C ALA A 208 -11.76 -1.36 6.72
N ILE A 209 -12.22 -0.77 5.61
CA ILE A 209 -13.36 -1.34 4.88
C ILE A 209 -13.06 -2.72 4.30
N SER A 210 -11.83 -2.95 3.83
CA SER A 210 -11.42 -4.25 3.32
C SER A 210 -11.33 -5.30 4.43
N SER A 211 -10.83 -4.96 5.61
CA SER A 211 -10.80 -5.88 6.76
C SER A 211 -12.21 -6.16 7.28
N ALA A 212 -13.14 -5.21 7.20
CA ALA A 212 -14.55 -5.47 7.46
C ALA A 212 -15.19 -6.41 6.42
N MET A 213 -14.81 -6.29 5.14
CA MET A 213 -15.28 -7.15 4.04
C MET A 213 -14.66 -8.55 4.04
N TYR A 214 -13.41 -8.67 4.49
CA TYR A 214 -12.61 -9.89 4.45
C TYR A 214 -11.87 -10.12 5.80
N PRO A 215 -12.60 -10.26 6.93
CA PRO A 215 -12.00 -10.31 8.26
C PRO A 215 -11.10 -11.52 8.48
N ASP A 216 -11.37 -12.63 7.79
CA ASP A 216 -10.59 -13.86 7.91
C ASP A 216 -9.29 -13.83 7.07
N LEU A 217 -9.14 -12.82 6.22
CA LEU A 217 -8.01 -12.69 5.29
C LEU A 217 -7.10 -11.51 5.63
N LEU A 218 -7.70 -10.36 5.96
CA LEU A 218 -6.99 -9.15 6.39
C LEU A 218 -6.89 -9.12 7.90
N VAL A 219 -5.84 -9.77 8.41
CA VAL A 219 -5.54 -9.88 9.82
C VAL A 219 -4.31 -9.06 10.17
N PHE A 220 -4.51 -8.01 10.95
CA PHE A 220 -3.45 -7.20 11.55
C PHE A 220 -3.21 -7.67 12.99
N SER A 221 -1.95 -7.68 13.37
CA SER A 221 -1.42 -8.07 14.68
C SER A 221 -0.79 -6.86 15.37
N GLU A 222 -0.49 -6.99 16.68
CA GLU A 222 0.19 -5.94 17.45
C GLU A 222 1.54 -5.52 16.82
N ASP A 223 2.21 -6.45 16.14
CA ASP A 223 3.48 -6.23 15.43
C ASP A 223 3.35 -5.40 14.13
N ASP A 224 2.13 -5.10 13.68
CA ASP A 224 1.90 -4.36 12.42
C ASP A 224 1.84 -2.83 12.64
N GLY A 225 2.11 -2.33 13.86
CA GLY A 225 2.21 -0.90 14.14
C GLY A 225 0.89 -0.11 14.04
N VAL A 226 -0.24 -0.82 13.91
CA VAL A 226 -1.59 -0.25 13.84
C VAL A 226 -2.22 -0.16 15.24
N VAL A 227 -2.96 0.92 15.49
CA VAL A 227 -3.75 1.12 16.70
C VAL A 227 -5.13 0.51 16.50
N PRO A 228 -5.54 -0.52 17.26
CA PRO A 228 -6.81 -1.20 17.07
C PRO A 228 -8.03 -0.27 17.20
N ALA A 229 -9.09 -0.57 16.44
CA ALA A 229 -10.31 0.24 16.41
C ALA A 229 -10.94 0.47 17.81
N ALA A 230 -10.82 -0.49 18.73
CA ALA A 230 -11.31 -0.37 20.11
C ALA A 230 -10.57 0.72 20.91
N GLU A 231 -9.26 0.84 20.71
CA GLU A 231 -8.44 1.89 21.33
C GLU A 231 -8.74 3.25 20.70
N VAL A 232 -8.89 3.29 19.37
CA VAL A 232 -9.31 4.50 18.63
C VAL A 232 -10.66 5.00 19.15
N ARG A 233 -11.64 4.11 19.33
CA ARG A 233 -12.95 4.44 19.91
C ARG A 233 -12.81 5.02 21.31
N THR A 234 -12.02 4.40 22.17
CA THR A 234 -11.79 4.88 23.54
C THR A 234 -11.20 6.28 23.55
N LYS A 235 -10.23 6.55 22.67
CA LYS A 235 -9.65 7.87 22.48
C LYS A 235 -10.69 8.90 22.03
N LEU A 236 -11.49 8.58 21.00
CA LEU A 236 -12.52 9.49 20.46
C LEU A 236 -13.60 9.83 21.50
N VAL A 237 -14.02 8.85 22.32
CA VAL A 237 -14.98 9.09 23.41
C VAL A 237 -14.40 10.04 24.45
N ARG A 238 -13.14 9.83 24.85
CA ARG A 238 -12.45 10.70 25.82
C ARG A 238 -12.29 12.13 25.30
N GLU A 239 -12.13 12.29 23.99
CA GLU A 239 -11.95 13.57 23.31
C GLU A 239 -13.27 14.21 22.85
N ASP A 240 -14.43 13.63 23.22
CA ASP A 240 -15.76 14.08 22.80
C ASP A 240 -15.87 14.29 21.27
N SER A 241 -15.20 13.41 20.52
CA SER A 241 -15.04 13.49 19.06
C SER A 241 -15.55 12.22 18.36
N LEU A 242 -16.18 11.30 19.09
CA LEU A 242 -16.84 10.15 18.52
C LEU A 242 -18.13 10.60 17.85
N VAL A 243 -18.29 10.28 16.56
CA VAL A 243 -19.47 10.61 15.77
C VAL A 243 -20.18 9.36 15.27
N THR A 244 -21.48 9.50 15.06
CA THR A 244 -22.35 8.51 14.44
C THR A 244 -22.10 8.41 12.93
N MET A 245 -22.60 7.35 12.30
CA MET A 245 -22.54 7.20 10.84
C MET A 245 -23.19 8.38 10.10
N ASP A 246 -24.34 8.87 10.56
CA ASP A 246 -25.04 9.99 9.90
C ASP A 246 -24.23 11.29 9.99
N GLU A 247 -23.59 11.56 11.13
CA GLU A 247 -22.69 12.69 11.29
C GLU A 247 -21.44 12.54 10.40
N LEU A 248 -20.87 11.34 10.29
CA LEU A 248 -19.73 11.07 9.40
C LEU A 248 -20.09 11.37 7.93
N ILE A 249 -21.28 10.95 7.49
CA ILE A 249 -21.81 11.22 6.14
C ILE A 249 -21.95 12.72 5.88
N ILE A 250 -22.36 13.49 6.90
CA ILE A 250 -22.50 14.96 6.80
C ILE A 250 -21.13 15.66 6.81
N MET A 251 -20.21 15.22 7.66
CA MET A 251 -18.89 15.84 7.82
C MET A 251 -18.00 15.65 6.58
N TYR A 252 -18.08 14.48 5.95
CA TYR A 252 -17.16 14.09 4.89
C TYR A 252 -17.17 15.05 3.67
N PRO A 253 -18.31 15.36 3.04
CA PRO A 253 -18.34 16.25 1.87
C PRO A 253 -17.80 17.65 2.16
N CYS A 254 -18.12 18.20 3.34
CA CYS A 254 -17.63 19.52 3.75
C CYS A 254 -16.11 19.55 3.87
N LEU A 255 -15.52 18.53 4.53
CA LEU A 255 -14.09 18.45 4.68
C LEU A 255 -13.37 18.26 3.34
N CYS A 256 -13.89 17.40 2.46
CA CYS A 256 -13.32 17.20 1.14
C CYS A 256 -13.35 18.46 0.28
N TYR A 257 -14.47 19.21 0.33
CA TYR A 257 -14.58 20.49 -0.37
C TYR A 257 -13.54 21.50 0.14
N GLU A 258 -13.39 21.65 1.45
CA GLU A 258 -12.39 22.55 2.03
C GLU A 258 -10.96 22.12 1.69
N LEU A 259 -10.67 20.81 1.70
CA LEU A 259 -9.35 20.28 1.36
C LEU A 259 -9.01 20.52 -0.11
N GLU A 260 -9.95 20.23 -1.02
CA GLU A 260 -9.79 20.49 -2.45
C GLU A 260 -9.60 21.98 -2.71
N HIS A 261 -10.41 22.84 -2.07
CA HIS A 261 -10.30 24.29 -2.20
C HIS A 261 -8.97 24.83 -1.65
N TYR A 262 -8.50 24.33 -0.51
CA TYR A 262 -7.22 24.73 0.07
C TYR A 262 -6.05 24.40 -0.87
N LEU A 263 -6.05 23.19 -1.43
CA LEU A 263 -5.04 22.76 -2.40
C LEU A 263 -5.18 23.49 -3.75
N ASP A 264 -6.40 23.91 -4.12
CA ASP A 264 -6.68 24.82 -5.22
C ASP A 264 -5.97 26.15 -5.05
N GLY A 265 -6.15 26.78 -3.90
CA GLY A 265 -5.56 28.09 -3.57
C GLY A 265 -4.03 28.10 -3.56
N ILE A 266 -3.40 26.98 -3.17
CA ILE A 266 -1.92 26.84 -3.24
C ILE A 266 -1.44 26.92 -4.69
N ALA A 267 -2.02 26.14 -5.60
CA ALA A 267 -1.52 26.06 -6.97
C ALA A 267 -1.82 27.33 -7.79
N THR A 268 -2.94 28.00 -7.52
CA THR A 268 -3.31 29.24 -8.22
C THR A 268 -2.61 30.48 -7.67
N GLY A 269 -1.91 30.37 -6.53
CA GLY A 269 -1.31 31.51 -5.83
C GLY A 269 -2.33 32.55 -5.36
N THR A 270 -3.63 32.21 -5.41
CA THR A 270 -4.69 33.10 -4.97
C THR A 270 -4.72 33.03 -3.45
N GLY A 271 -4.12 34.02 -2.79
CA GLY A 271 -4.13 34.21 -1.33
C GLY A 271 -5.51 34.53 -0.76
N ILE A 272 -6.56 33.84 -1.24
CA ILE A 272 -7.90 33.90 -0.69
C ILE A 272 -7.80 33.38 0.75
N PRO A 273 -8.23 34.16 1.76
CA PRO A 273 -8.21 33.69 3.14
C PRO A 273 -9.11 32.46 3.26
N MET A 274 -8.49 31.29 3.41
CA MET A 274 -9.22 30.07 3.74
C MET A 274 -9.72 30.18 5.18
N ALA A 275 -10.95 29.71 5.42
CA ALA A 275 -11.51 29.65 6.77
C ALA A 275 -10.70 28.72 7.70
N SER A 276 -10.05 27.70 7.13
CA SER A 276 -9.31 26.66 7.82
C SER A 276 -7.84 26.63 7.39
N SER A 277 -6.92 26.48 8.33
CA SER A 277 -5.50 26.23 8.03
C SER A 277 -5.27 24.77 7.61
N LEU A 278 -4.17 24.46 6.90
CA LEU A 278 -3.82 23.08 6.54
C LEU A 278 -3.76 22.15 7.76
N ASN A 279 -3.20 22.64 8.87
CA ASN A 279 -3.09 21.86 10.10
C ASN A 279 -4.46 21.57 10.72
N ASP A 280 -5.41 22.51 10.60
CA ASP A 280 -6.80 22.28 11.01
C ASP A 280 -7.48 21.22 10.12
N LEU A 281 -7.30 21.32 8.80
CA LEU A 281 -7.81 20.34 7.84
C LEU A 281 -7.21 18.95 8.08
N LYS A 282 -5.91 18.84 8.30
CA LYS A 282 -5.23 17.58 8.68
C LYS A 282 -5.82 17.01 9.97
N LYS A 283 -6.02 17.84 11.00
CA LYS A 283 -6.62 17.41 12.27
C LYS A 283 -8.05 16.88 12.08
N ARG A 284 -8.89 17.60 11.34
CA ARG A 284 -10.27 17.19 11.04
C ARG A 284 -10.31 15.91 10.21
N LEU A 285 -9.40 15.76 9.24
CA LEU A 285 -9.27 14.54 8.45
C LEU A 285 -8.84 13.35 9.31
N ARG A 286 -7.91 13.54 10.25
CA ARG A 286 -7.54 12.50 11.22
C ARG A 286 -8.75 12.05 12.03
N VAL A 287 -9.55 12.98 12.57
CA VAL A 287 -10.78 12.64 13.33
C VAL A 287 -11.78 11.91 12.45
N LEU A 288 -11.96 12.33 11.20
CA LEU A 288 -12.85 11.67 10.25
C LEU A 288 -12.41 10.22 9.98
N VAL A 289 -11.12 10.00 9.74
CA VAL A 289 -10.57 8.66 9.48
C VAL A 289 -10.62 7.79 10.73
N ASP A 290 -10.29 8.33 11.92
CA ASP A 290 -10.43 7.62 13.19
C ASP A 290 -11.89 7.13 13.38
N ASN A 291 -12.88 8.00 13.11
CA ASN A 291 -14.30 7.63 13.16
C ASN A 291 -14.69 6.62 12.06
N TYR A 292 -14.16 6.76 10.84
CA TYR A 292 -14.39 5.81 9.76
C TYR A 292 -13.98 4.38 10.17
N VAL A 293 -12.81 4.23 10.80
CA VAL A 293 -12.33 2.94 11.30
C VAL A 293 -13.24 2.39 12.39
N VAL A 294 -13.69 3.24 13.34
CA VAL A 294 -14.63 2.80 14.37
C VAL A 294 -15.95 2.34 13.76
N GLN A 295 -16.52 3.09 12.82
CA GLN A 295 -17.75 2.72 12.12
C GLN A 295 -17.61 1.41 11.33
N ALA A 296 -16.45 1.16 10.70
CA ALA A 296 -16.15 -0.11 10.05
C ALA A 296 -16.14 -1.29 11.06
N SER A 297 -15.56 -1.08 12.25
CA SER A 297 -15.54 -2.09 13.32
C SER A 297 -16.93 -2.37 13.91
N GLU A 298 -17.82 -1.37 13.93
CA GLU A 298 -19.21 -1.57 14.34
C GLU A 298 -19.99 -2.43 13.34
N ILE A 299 -19.61 -2.39 12.05
CA ILE A 299 -20.20 -3.24 11.02
C ILE A 299 -19.70 -4.69 11.18
N GLU A 300 -18.39 -4.91 11.25
CA GLU A 300 -17.77 -6.22 11.44
C GLU A 300 -16.78 -6.19 12.62
N PRO A 301 -17.21 -6.65 13.82
CA PRO A 301 -16.36 -6.63 15.01
C PRO A 301 -15.12 -7.53 14.94
N ARG A 302 -15.05 -8.47 13.99
CA ARG A 302 -13.84 -9.28 13.75
C ARG A 302 -12.76 -8.55 12.95
N MET A 303 -13.07 -7.36 12.42
CA MET A 303 -12.10 -6.51 11.75
C MET A 303 -10.92 -6.21 12.68
N THR A 304 -9.70 -6.37 12.17
CA THR A 304 -8.46 -6.14 12.94
C THR A 304 -7.71 -4.91 12.46
N ALA A 305 -8.10 -4.33 11.33
CA ALA A 305 -7.56 -3.07 10.86
C ALA A 305 -7.76 -1.95 11.89
N GLY A 306 -6.80 -1.04 11.92
CA GLY A 306 -6.73 0.06 12.86
C GLY A 306 -6.32 1.36 12.19
N THR A 307 -5.97 2.36 12.99
CA THR A 307 -5.35 3.57 12.48
C THR A 307 -3.87 3.56 12.77
N PHE A 308 -3.07 4.11 11.89
CA PHE A 308 -1.68 4.41 12.21
C PHE A 308 -1.42 5.82 11.72
N TRP A 309 -0.79 6.61 12.58
CA TRP A 309 -0.47 7.99 12.27
C TRP A 309 1.00 8.21 12.55
N LEU A 310 1.66 8.83 11.59
CA LEU A 310 3.03 9.31 11.71
C LEU A 310 3.00 10.83 11.87
N ASP A 311 3.91 11.35 12.67
CA ASP A 311 4.15 12.79 12.72
C ASP A 311 4.78 13.27 11.41
N ASP A 312 4.70 14.57 11.10
CA ASP A 312 5.24 15.12 9.84
C ASP A 312 6.75 14.80 9.66
N TRP A 313 7.50 14.63 10.76
CA TRP A 313 8.89 14.15 10.77
C TRP A 313 9.03 12.64 10.59
N GLY A 314 8.03 11.88 11.05
CA GLY A 314 7.98 10.43 11.01
C GLY A 314 7.48 9.86 9.69
N VAL A 315 6.82 10.67 8.85
CA VAL A 315 6.62 10.39 7.42
C VAL A 315 7.97 10.66 6.77
N PRO A 316 8.84 9.65 6.57
CA PRO A 316 10.10 9.88 5.87
C PRO A 316 9.64 10.28 4.49
N GLY A 317 9.83 11.55 4.11
CA GLY A 317 9.23 12.10 2.91
C GLY A 317 9.42 11.09 1.81
N CYS A 318 8.35 10.40 1.38
CA CYS A 318 8.41 9.21 0.53
C CYS A 318 9.31 9.65 -0.64
N LEU A 319 10.56 9.13 -0.64
CA LEU A 319 11.74 9.84 -1.14
C LEU A 319 11.77 9.83 -2.67
N MET A 320 10.72 10.39 -3.29
CA MET A 320 10.55 10.51 -4.72
C MET A 320 11.82 11.07 -5.34
N HIS A 321 12.41 12.11 -4.73
CA HIS A 321 13.65 12.72 -5.22
C HIS A 321 14.87 11.79 -5.09
N ARG A 322 15.03 11.01 -4.00
CA ARG A 322 16.19 10.10 -3.86
C ARG A 322 16.02 8.75 -4.56
N HIS A 323 14.80 8.38 -4.94
CA HIS A 323 14.52 7.23 -5.79
C HIS A 323 14.62 7.57 -7.28
N LEU A 324 14.43 8.84 -7.67
CA LEU A 324 14.61 9.32 -9.04
C LEU A 324 16.04 9.83 -9.31
N ASP A 325 16.76 10.25 -8.26
CA ASP A 325 18.19 10.49 -8.36
C ASP A 325 18.90 9.16 -8.61
N ARG A 326 19.18 8.89 -9.88
CA ARG A 326 20.09 7.82 -10.32
C ARG A 326 21.28 7.81 -9.35
N PRO A 327 21.58 6.70 -8.65
CA PRO A 327 22.63 6.72 -7.64
C PRO A 327 23.94 7.13 -8.31
N GLN A 328 24.39 8.38 -8.11
CA GLN A 328 25.59 8.91 -8.74
C GLN A 328 26.85 8.12 -8.33
N THR A 329 26.73 7.29 -7.30
CA THR A 329 27.79 6.45 -6.73
C THR A 329 27.24 5.14 -6.16
N GLY A 330 26.51 4.33 -6.92
CA GLY A 330 26.27 2.89 -6.62
C GLY A 330 25.65 2.52 -5.26
N VAL A 331 25.24 3.50 -4.46
CA VAL A 331 24.62 3.38 -3.14
C VAL A 331 23.54 4.44 -3.12
N SER A 332 22.28 4.05 -3.30
CA SER A 332 21.21 5.00 -3.02
C SER A 332 21.22 5.27 -1.50
N PRO A 333 21.04 6.53 -1.05
CA PRO A 333 21.10 6.88 0.37
C PRO A 333 20.07 6.14 1.24
N CYS A 334 19.07 5.54 0.61
CA CYS A 334 18.03 4.74 1.26
C CYS A 334 18.41 3.26 1.39
N LEU A 335 19.52 2.85 0.79
CA LEU A 335 19.91 1.46 0.64
C LEU A 335 21.04 1.11 1.60
N GLY A 336 20.67 0.51 2.73
CA GLY A 336 21.61 -0.29 3.54
C GLY A 336 22.47 0.47 4.56
N GLN A 337 22.14 1.70 4.94
CA GLN A 337 22.69 2.25 6.19
C GLN A 337 21.87 1.78 7.39
N GLU A 338 22.14 0.55 7.86
CA GLU A 338 21.83 0.13 9.23
C GLU A 338 22.74 0.81 10.28
N GLY A 339 23.43 1.94 9.98
CA GLY A 339 24.45 2.40 10.93
C GLY A 339 25.05 3.79 10.81
N VAL A 340 24.58 4.70 9.96
CA VAL A 340 25.17 6.06 9.93
C VAL A 340 24.08 7.12 9.86
N GLY A 341 23.45 7.36 11.00
CA GLY A 341 22.42 8.38 11.15
C GLY A 341 21.18 7.96 11.95
N ALA A 342 21.27 6.90 12.76
CA ALA A 342 20.23 6.60 13.74
C ALA A 342 20.11 7.78 14.72
N GLY A 343 19.21 8.70 14.41
CA GLY A 343 18.77 9.69 15.37
C GLY A 343 18.16 9.00 16.59
N PRO A 344 17.92 9.72 17.69
CA PRO A 344 17.26 9.17 18.88
C PRO A 344 15.93 8.44 18.57
N GLU A 345 15.25 8.81 17.48
CA GLU A 345 13.97 8.26 17.02
C GLU A 345 14.06 6.89 16.30
N ASP A 346 15.25 6.41 15.91
CA ASP A 346 15.43 5.05 15.36
C ASP A 346 15.57 3.99 16.46
N GLN A 347 15.60 4.41 17.73
CA GLN A 347 15.65 3.53 18.89
C GLN A 347 14.25 3.20 19.45
N ASP A 348 13.21 3.97 19.09
CA ASP A 348 11.83 3.65 19.48
C ASP A 348 11.28 2.53 18.58
N PRO A 349 11.04 1.32 19.14
CA PRO A 349 10.56 0.20 18.36
C PRO A 349 9.19 0.45 17.71
N VAL A 350 8.31 1.22 18.36
CA VAL A 350 6.95 1.51 17.86
C VAL A 350 7.00 2.45 16.66
N LEU A 351 7.84 3.49 16.73
CA LEU A 351 8.03 4.41 15.61
C LEU A 351 8.68 3.71 14.42
N ARG A 352 9.63 2.81 14.67
CA ARG A 352 10.25 1.99 13.62
C ARG A 352 9.21 1.10 12.91
N GLU A 353 8.38 0.38 13.66
CA GLU A 353 7.34 -0.49 13.09
C GLU A 353 6.34 0.31 12.24
N ARG A 354 5.91 1.49 12.72
CA ARG A 354 5.03 2.38 11.93
C ARG A 354 5.68 2.90 10.66
N ARG A 355 6.98 3.19 10.68
CA ARG A 355 7.73 3.58 9.47
C ARG A 355 7.83 2.42 8.47
N GLU A 356 8.14 1.22 8.94
CA GLU A 356 8.17 0.02 8.11
C GLU A 356 6.80 -0.26 7.48
N TYR A 357 5.72 -0.16 8.28
CA TYR A 357 4.34 -0.28 7.81
C TYR A 357 4.00 0.75 6.73
N TYR A 358 4.36 2.02 6.95
CA TYR A 358 4.16 3.08 5.97
C TYR A 358 4.86 2.76 4.65
N HIS A 359 6.11 2.29 4.72
CA HIS A 359 6.86 1.93 3.52
C HIS A 359 6.25 0.77 2.75
N GLU A 360 5.64 -0.20 3.42
CA GLU A 360 5.04 -1.37 2.77
C GLU A 360 3.64 -1.14 2.21
N HIS A 361 2.83 -0.37 2.93
CA HIS A 361 1.38 -0.34 2.72
C HIS A 361 0.86 1.05 2.35
N VAL A 362 1.72 2.07 2.27
CA VAL A 362 1.28 3.46 2.07
C VAL A 362 2.14 4.19 1.04
N CYS A 363 3.47 4.05 1.11
CA CYS A 363 4.38 4.84 0.28
C CYS A 363 4.24 4.46 -1.20
N GLN A 364 3.68 5.41 -1.94
CA GLN A 364 3.40 5.36 -3.37
C GLN A 364 4.49 4.72 -4.22
N TYR A 365 5.72 5.19 -4.08
CA TYR A 365 6.83 4.73 -4.90
C TYR A 365 7.36 3.34 -4.54
N ARG A 366 7.23 2.92 -3.28
CA ARG A 366 7.82 1.65 -2.82
C ARG A 366 6.85 0.50 -2.93
N SER A 367 5.59 0.76 -2.62
CA SER A 367 4.58 -0.28 -2.53
C SER A 367 3.66 -0.30 -3.74
N GLY A 368 3.81 0.70 -4.63
CA GLY A 368 3.09 0.83 -5.89
C GLY A 368 1.81 1.63 -5.80
N PHE A 369 1.65 2.45 -4.74
CA PHE A 369 0.46 3.30 -4.62
C PHE A 369 0.56 4.45 -5.62
N MET A 370 -0.54 4.67 -6.34
CA MET A 370 -0.96 5.89 -7.04
C MET A 370 0.01 6.53 -8.06
N CYS A 371 -0.51 6.69 -9.28
CA CYS A 371 -0.01 7.56 -10.33
C CYS A 371 -0.43 9.01 -10.09
#